data_AF-A0A934CLM5-F1
#
_entry.id   AF-A0A934CLM5-F1
#
_cell.length_a   1.000
_cell.length_b   1.000
_cell.length_c   1.000
_cell.angle_alpha   90.00
_cell.angle_beta   90.00
_cell.angle_gamma   90.00
#
_symmetry.space_group_name_H-M   'P 1'
#
loop_
_entity.id
_entity.type
_entity.pdbx_description
1 polymer ?
#
loop_
_entity_poly.entity_id
_entity_poly.type
_entity_poly.pdbx_seq_one_letter_code
_entity_poly.pdbx_strand_id
1 'polypeptide(L)'
;QREVELLASAYKTSLSLASQYKLKSVAFPSISTGAYGYPLDDAATVALKTAINYLKTHTGIELARFVLFGKKAYQAYDKALQALVK
;
A
#
# COMPACT_ATOMS: atom_id res chain seq x y z
N GLN A 1 -14.81 -0.66 -9.81
CA GLN A 1 -14.64 0.73 -9.33
C GLN A 1 -14.69 0.82 -7.80
N ARG A 2 -15.79 0.40 -7.14
CA ARG A 2 -15.93 0.46 -5.67
C ARG A 2 -14.83 -0.25 -4.87
N GLU A 3 -14.39 -1.43 -5.29
CA GLU A 3 -13.36 -2.20 -4.56
C GLU A 3 -11.98 -1.52 -4.57
N VAL A 4 -11.61 -0.89 -5.69
CA VAL A 4 -10.39 -0.08 -5.83
C VAL A 4 -10.41 1.07 -4.82
N GLU A 5 -11.54 1.78 -4.74
CA GLU A 5 -11.72 2.93 -3.84
C GLU A 5 -11.68 2.50 -2.37
N LEU A 6 -12.32 1.38 -2.03
CA LEU A 6 -12.29 0.83 -0.68
C LEU A 6 -10.86 0.40 -0.28
N LEU A 7 -10.12 -0.25 -1.18
CA LEU A 7 -8.73 -0.63 -0.93
C LEU A 7 -7.83 0.59 -0.75
N ALA A 8 -7.95 1.59 -1.62
CA ALA A 8 -7.22 2.85 -1.48
C ALA A 8 -7.59 3.56 -0.16
N SER A 9 -8.87 3.58 0.21
CA SER A 9 -9.35 4.15 1.46
C SER A 9 -8.76 3.44 2.67
N ALA A 10 -8.64 2.11 2.65
CA ALA A 10 -8.04 1.33 3.73
C ALA A 10 -6.57 1.77 3.97
N TYR A 11 -5.74 1.79 2.93
CA TYR A 11 -4.34 2.23 3.05
C TYR A 11 -4.24 3.70 3.51
N LYS A 12 -5.02 4.60 2.91
CA LYS A 12 -5.01 6.03 3.27
C LYS A 12 -5.42 6.25 4.72
N THR A 13 -6.46 5.57 5.19
CA THR A 13 -6.96 5.71 6.57
C THR A 13 -5.93 5.17 7.57
N SER A 14 -5.31 4.02 7.29
CA SER A 14 -4.24 3.49 8.13
C SER A 14 -3.03 4.43 8.23
N LEU A 15 -2.60 5.02 7.10
CA LEU A 15 -1.53 6.02 7.09
C LEU A 15 -1.92 7.29 7.85
N SER A 16 -3.17 7.75 7.68
CA SER A 16 -3.70 8.90 8.42
C SER A 16 -3.68 8.69 9.92
N LEU A 17 -4.07 7.50 10.38
CA LEU A 17 -3.99 7.13 11.80
C LEU A 17 -2.53 7.09 12.26
N ALA A 18 -1.62 6.49 11.50
CA ALA A 18 -0.20 6.47 11.85
C ALA A 18 0.38 7.90 12.02
N SER A 19 0.05 8.81 11.11
CA SER A 19 0.42 10.23 11.22
C SER A 19 -0.19 10.91 12.44
N GLN A 20 -1.48 10.65 12.74
CA GLN A 20 -2.17 11.22 13.92
C GLN A 20 -1.47 10.81 15.23
N TYR A 21 -1.04 9.56 15.32
CA TYR A 21 -0.30 9.04 16.48
C TYR A 21 1.22 9.30 16.42
N LYS A 22 1.69 10.09 15.44
CA LYS A 22 3.11 10.43 15.23
C LYS A 22 4.02 9.20 15.13
N LEU A 23 3.52 8.12 14.56
CA LEU A 23 4.29 6.91 14.31
C LEU A 23 5.26 7.15 13.17
N LYS A 24 6.51 6.74 13.35
CA LYS A 24 7.57 6.89 12.33
C LYS A 24 7.57 5.76 11.31
N SER A 25 6.97 4.62 11.61
CA SER A 25 6.98 3.46 10.73
C SER A 25 5.67 2.69 10.75
N VAL A 26 5.30 2.14 9.60
CA VAL A 26 4.12 1.28 9.43
C VAL A 26 4.45 0.10 8.53
N ALA A 27 3.89 -1.07 8.85
CA ALA A 27 3.99 -2.27 8.03
C ALA A 27 2.61 -2.69 7.53
N PHE A 28 2.48 -2.95 6.24
CA PHE A 28 1.26 -3.39 5.59
C PHE A 28 1.39 -4.80 5.04
N PRO A 29 0.40 -5.69 5.23
CA PRO A 29 0.27 -6.88 4.41
C PRO A 29 -0.27 -6.52 3.02
N SER A 30 -0.34 -7.50 2.12
CA SER A 30 -1.07 -7.36 0.85
C SER A 30 -2.59 -7.43 1.11
N ILE A 31 -3.21 -6.30 1.43
CA ILE A 31 -4.65 -6.21 1.77
C ILE A 31 -5.51 -6.64 0.57
N SER A 32 -6.58 -7.40 0.85
CA SER A 32 -7.57 -7.89 -0.11
C SER A 32 -7.13 -8.96 -1.12
N THR A 33 -5.86 -9.37 -1.15
CA THR A 33 -5.34 -10.34 -2.16
C THR A 33 -5.38 -11.81 -1.73
N GLY A 34 -5.93 -12.10 -0.54
CA GLY A 34 -6.09 -13.45 0.00
C GLY A 34 -7.54 -13.91 -0.12
N ALA A 35 -8.21 -14.10 1.02
CA ALA A 35 -9.60 -14.57 1.08
C ALA A 35 -10.61 -13.70 0.29
N TYR A 36 -10.30 -12.41 0.09
CA TYR A 36 -11.16 -11.48 -0.66
C TYR A 36 -10.94 -11.53 -2.18
N GLY A 37 -9.95 -12.28 -2.68
CA GLY A 37 -9.80 -12.60 -4.10
C GLY A 37 -9.45 -11.42 -5.03
N TYR A 38 -9.12 -10.24 -4.50
CA TYR A 38 -8.81 -9.08 -5.33
C TYR A 38 -7.52 -9.33 -6.14
N PRO A 39 -7.47 -9.00 -7.45
CA PRO A 39 -6.30 -9.27 -8.28
C PRO A 39 -5.03 -8.66 -7.70
N LEU A 40 -3.99 -9.48 -7.55
CA LEU A 40 -2.75 -9.12 -6.88
C LEU A 40 -2.03 -7.93 -7.54
N ASP A 41 -1.92 -7.93 -8.87
CA ASP A 41 -1.23 -6.87 -9.62
C ASP A 41 -1.95 -5.51 -9.47
N ASP A 42 -3.30 -5.55 -9.49
CA ASP A 42 -4.12 -4.36 -9.29
C ASP A 42 -4.04 -3.87 -7.85
N ALA A 43 -4.09 -4.78 -6.87
CA ALA A 43 -3.92 -4.44 -5.45
C ALA A 43 -2.56 -3.80 -5.18
N ALA A 44 -1.49 -4.37 -5.72
CA ALA A 44 -0.14 -3.83 -5.57
C ALA A 44 -0.04 -2.40 -6.09
N THR A 45 -0.62 -2.13 -7.27
CA THR A 45 -0.67 -0.80 -7.86
C THR A 45 -1.45 0.18 -6.98
N VAL A 46 -2.64 -0.20 -6.50
CA VAL A 46 -3.47 0.64 -5.62
C VAL A 46 -2.76 0.93 -4.31
N ALA A 47 -2.18 -0.09 -3.68
CA ALA A 47 -1.47 0.00 -2.41
C ALA A 47 -0.30 0.98 -2.48
N LEU A 48 0.62 0.77 -3.43
CA LEU A 48 1.80 1.59 -3.59
C LEU A 48 1.47 3.01 -4.04
N LYS A 49 0.57 3.17 -5.01
CA LYS A 49 0.16 4.51 -5.47
C LYS A 49 -0.45 5.33 -4.34
N THR A 50 -1.29 4.70 -3.52
CA THR A 50 -1.90 5.37 -2.35
C THR A 50 -0.83 5.76 -1.33
N ALA A 51 0.06 4.84 -0.97
CA ALA A 51 1.10 5.10 0.01
C ALA A 51 2.07 6.20 -0.46
N ILE A 52 2.57 6.12 -1.69
CA ILE A 52 3.48 7.11 -2.28
C ILE A 52 2.83 8.50 -2.28
N ASN A 53 1.58 8.61 -2.76
CA ASN A 53 0.88 9.90 -2.81
C ASN A 53 0.65 10.49 -1.42
N TYR A 54 0.33 9.66 -0.42
CA TYR A 54 0.15 10.12 0.95
C TYR A 54 1.46 10.61 1.56
N LEU A 55 2.55 9.84 1.42
CA LEU A 55 3.85 10.13 2.03
C LEU A 55 4.55 11.35 1.41
N LYS A 56 4.26 11.68 0.14
CA LYS A 56 4.74 12.92 -0.50
C LYS A 56 4.32 14.19 0.25
N THR A 57 3.18 14.18 0.95
CA THR A 57 2.65 15.34 1.67
C THR A 57 2.70 15.19 3.19
N HIS A 58 3.04 14.00 3.71
CA HIS A 58 3.06 13.69 5.14
C HIS A 58 4.38 13.01 5.50
N THR A 59 5.38 13.82 5.85
CA THR A 59 6.77 13.37 6.06
C THR A 59 7.08 12.80 7.44
N GLY A 60 6.10 12.75 8.35
CA GLY A 60 6.28 12.20 9.70
C GLY A 60 6.49 10.69 9.75
N ILE A 61 6.05 9.96 8.71
CA ILE A 61 6.30 8.54 8.54
C ILE A 61 7.58 8.39 7.71
N GLU A 62 8.63 7.86 8.34
CA GLU A 62 9.96 7.66 7.75
C GLU A 62 10.04 6.31 6.99
N LEU A 63 9.23 5.31 7.36
CA LEU A 63 9.24 3.98 6.75
C LEU A 63 7.84 3.39 6.58
N ALA A 64 7.45 3.10 5.34
CA ALA A 64 6.32 2.23 5.02
C ALA A 64 6.81 0.92 4.41
N ARG A 65 6.62 -0.21 5.11
CA ARG A 65 7.06 -1.54 4.69
C ARG A 65 5.88 -2.37 4.20
N PHE A 66 6.01 -2.97 3.02
CA PHE A 66 5.05 -3.98 2.54
C PHE A 66 5.59 -5.38 2.84
N VAL A 67 4.87 -6.14 3.66
CA VAL A 67 5.21 -7.49 4.09
C VAL A 67 4.46 -8.47 3.18
N LEU A 68 5.19 -9.05 2.23
CA LEU A 68 4.63 -9.80 1.12
C LEU A 68 4.95 -11.28 1.26
N PHE A 69 3.91 -12.12 1.24
CA PHE A 69 4.07 -13.57 1.36
C PHE A 69 4.33 -14.21 -0.01
N GLY A 70 5.52 -14.75 -0.18
CA GLY A 70 5.92 -15.50 -1.37
C GLY A 70 6.38 -14.64 -2.55
N LYS A 71 7.07 -15.30 -3.48
CA LYS A 71 7.73 -14.66 -4.63
C LYS A 71 6.75 -13.92 -5.55
N LYS A 72 5.55 -14.48 -5.75
CA LYS A 72 4.52 -13.89 -6.63
C LYS A 72 4.08 -12.51 -6.14
N ALA A 73 3.79 -12.37 -4.84
CA ALA A 73 3.42 -11.10 -4.24
C ALA A 73 4.56 -10.08 -4.32
N TYR A 74 5.78 -10.51 -4.01
CA TYR A 74 6.96 -9.65 -4.14
C TYR A 74 7.12 -9.10 -5.57
N GLN A 75 7.04 -9.97 -6.59
CA GLN A 75 7.19 -9.58 -7.99
C GLN A 75 6.10 -8.61 -8.47
N ALA A 76 4.86 -8.81 -8.03
CA ALA A 76 3.76 -7.89 -8.36
C ALA A 76 4.01 -6.49 -7.80
N TYR A 77 4.43 -6.39 -6.54
CA TYR A 77 4.76 -5.11 -5.91
C TYR A 77 6.02 -4.47 -6.48
N ASP A 78 7.07 -5.24 -6.80
CA ASP A 78 8.28 -4.73 -7.44
C ASP A 78 7.97 -4.11 -8.82
N LYS A 79 7.21 -4.83 -9.65
CA LYS A 79 6.76 -4.33 -10.96
C LYS A 79 5.93 -3.05 -10.82
N ALA A 80 4.98 -3.03 -9.88
CA ALA A 80 4.14 -1.87 -9.64
C ALA A 80 4.97 -0.66 -9.12
N LEU A 81 5.94 -0.90 -8.23
CA LEU A 81 6.82 0.15 -7.71
C LEU A 81 7.65 0.75 -8.85
N GLN A 82 8.31 -0.08 -9.66
CA GLN A 82 9.11 0.37 -10.81
C GLN A 82 8.30 1.21 -11.80
N ALA A 83 7.01 0.90 -11.99
CA ALA A 83 6.14 1.68 -12.86
C ALA A 83 5.75 3.05 -12.26
N LEU A 84 5.70 3.17 -10.93
CA LEU A 84 5.26 4.38 -10.22
C LEU A 84 6.39 5.36 -9.87
N VAL A 85 7.65 4.90 -9.85
CA VAL A 85 8.82 5.71 -9.48
C VAL A 85 9.71 6.10 -10.67
N LYS A 86 9.29 5.75 -11.89
CA LYS A 86 9.82 6.38 -13.11
C LYS A 86 9.43 7.86 -13.14
#